data_AF-A0A0C2X994-F1
#
_entry.id   AF-A0A0C2X994-F1
#
_cell.length_a   1.000
_cell.length_b   1.000
_cell.length_c   1.000
_cell.angle_alpha   90.00
_cell.angle_beta   90.00
_cell.angle_gamma   90.00
#
_symmetry.space_group_name_H-M   'P 1'
#
loop_
_entity.id
_entity.type
_entity.pdbx_description
1 polymer ?
#
loop_
_entity_poly.entity_id
_entity_poly.type
_entity_poly.pdbx_seq_one_letter_code
_entity_poly.pdbx_strand_id
1 'polypeptide(L)'
;MSKRLRRASASTTMPLVPPHNQGNVRVPDLPQAVPTIDDITNARRYIANLTECKNLSSRPQIATAEDITRAEIYKHKYEVVRDEIRRAMEELRREMRQSMEVHRREMRQSMEEHRREVRQSVVAATNPVLIVSTRAYNTGCGTGAHRQYDILPFIIEGELVNPDAIKPPLPLLTSFDVIDGLNDNDLDRYLWQYGIRFHHNHRRTIKLQRLKEHLGVVVNESGCKIAQVTRCGDY
;
A
#
# COMPACT_ATOMS: atom_id res chain seq x y z
N MET A 1 -30.52 4.24 -17.12
CA MET A 1 -31.47 5.19 -17.77
C MET A 1 -32.00 6.16 -16.72
N SER A 2 -31.32 7.29 -16.48
CA SER A 2 -31.71 8.27 -15.46
C SER A 2 -32.31 9.52 -16.11
N LYS A 3 -33.63 9.69 -15.95
CA LYS A 3 -34.35 10.91 -16.33
C LYS A 3 -33.89 12.06 -15.43
N ARG A 4 -33.06 12.97 -15.95
CA ARG A 4 -32.70 14.22 -15.28
C ARG A 4 -33.90 15.18 -15.34
N LEU A 5 -34.58 15.34 -14.21
CA LEU A 5 -35.51 16.44 -13.96
C LEU A 5 -34.75 17.77 -13.95
N ARG A 6 -34.88 18.55 -15.03
CA ARG A 6 -34.46 19.95 -15.07
C ARG A 6 -35.50 20.77 -14.30
N ARG A 7 -35.20 21.14 -13.05
CA ARG A 7 -35.91 22.22 -12.35
C ARG A 7 -35.48 23.54 -12.97
N ALA A 8 -36.40 24.21 -13.66
CA ALA A 8 -36.25 25.60 -14.05
C ALA A 8 -36.43 26.47 -12.80
N SER A 9 -35.34 26.89 -12.18
CA SER A 9 -35.34 27.97 -11.20
C SER A 9 -35.50 29.28 -11.96
N ALA A 10 -36.66 29.92 -11.82
CA ALA A 10 -36.87 31.29 -12.26
C ALA A 10 -35.90 32.19 -11.48
N SER A 11 -34.81 32.59 -12.11
CA SER A 11 -33.85 33.54 -11.55
C SER A 11 -34.47 34.93 -11.69
N THR A 12 -35.12 35.38 -10.60
CA THR A 12 -35.62 36.76 -10.48
C THR A 12 -34.42 37.69 -10.47
N THR A 13 -34.00 38.09 -11.68
CA THR A 13 -32.89 39.01 -11.90
C THR A 13 -33.31 40.38 -11.37
N MET A 14 -32.63 40.87 -10.33
CA MET A 14 -32.84 42.21 -9.80
C MET A 14 -32.53 43.25 -10.89
N PRO A 15 -33.37 44.30 -11.06
CA PRO A 15 -33.15 45.33 -12.07
C PRO A 15 -31.87 46.10 -11.73
N LEU A 16 -30.82 45.86 -12.52
CA LEU A 16 -29.65 46.71 -12.62
C LEU A 16 -30.05 47.96 -13.38
N VAL A 17 -30.23 49.07 -12.67
CA VAL A 17 -29.93 50.47 -13.03
C VAL A 17 -30.84 51.37 -12.18
N PRO A 18 -30.29 52.33 -11.40
CA PRO A 18 -31.12 53.36 -10.82
C PRO A 18 -31.57 54.32 -11.95
N PRO A 19 -32.87 54.53 -12.16
CA PRO A 19 -33.33 55.56 -13.08
C PRO A 19 -32.88 56.92 -12.54
N HIS A 20 -32.29 57.73 -13.40
CA HIS A 20 -32.07 59.14 -13.11
C HIS A 20 -33.44 59.81 -12.88
N ASN A 21 -33.69 60.18 -11.63
CA ASN A 21 -34.67 61.15 -11.14
C ASN A 21 -36.07 61.13 -11.79
N GLN A 22 -37.06 60.63 -11.05
CA GLN A 22 -38.22 61.40 -10.57
C GLN A 22 -39.25 60.48 -9.88
N GLY A 23 -39.51 60.70 -8.59
CA GLY A 23 -40.65 60.16 -7.85
C GLY A 23 -40.49 58.74 -7.29
N ASN A 24 -40.37 58.62 -5.96
CA ASN A 24 -40.45 57.39 -5.16
C ASN A 24 -39.72 56.17 -5.76
N VAL A 25 -38.42 56.07 -5.47
CA VAL A 25 -37.65 54.84 -5.66
C VAL A 25 -38.28 53.74 -4.79
N ARG A 26 -39.08 52.87 -5.38
CA ARG A 26 -39.54 51.64 -4.72
C ARG A 26 -38.32 50.77 -4.48
N VAL A 27 -37.98 50.61 -3.21
CA VAL A 27 -37.00 49.62 -2.77
C VAL A 27 -37.51 48.24 -3.19
N PRO A 28 -36.71 47.42 -3.90
CA PRO A 28 -37.12 46.06 -4.28
C PRO A 28 -37.47 45.23 -3.05
N ASP A 29 -38.53 44.42 -3.15
CA ASP A 29 -38.93 43.50 -2.08
C ASP A 29 -37.78 42.58 -1.68
N LEU A 30 -37.68 42.27 -0.38
CA LEU A 30 -36.67 41.33 0.11
C LEU A 30 -36.81 39.99 -0.64
N PRO A 31 -35.74 39.50 -1.30
CA PRO A 31 -35.81 38.21 -1.97
C PRO A 31 -36.10 37.12 -0.93
N GLN A 32 -37.20 36.37 -1.13
CA GLN A 32 -37.59 35.24 -0.28
C GLN A 32 -36.74 33.98 -0.50
N ALA A 33 -35.85 34.00 -1.51
CA ALA A 33 -34.99 32.88 -1.86
C ALA A 33 -33.59 33.01 -1.24
N VAL A 34 -32.90 31.87 -1.10
CA VAL A 34 -31.48 31.84 -0.72
C VAL A 34 -30.70 32.75 -1.68
N PRO A 35 -29.97 33.76 -1.18
CA PRO A 35 -29.28 34.71 -2.03
C PRO A 35 -28.29 34.00 -2.95
N THR A 36 -28.36 34.30 -4.25
CA THR A 36 -27.43 33.79 -5.25
C THR A 36 -26.09 34.53 -5.19
N ILE A 37 -25.03 33.97 -5.80
CA ILE A 37 -23.71 34.63 -5.89
C ILE A 37 -23.82 35.99 -6.61
N ASP A 38 -24.77 36.13 -7.54
CA ASP A 38 -25.04 37.39 -8.24
C ASP A 38 -25.71 38.41 -7.30
N ASP A 39 -26.65 37.98 -6.45
CA ASP A 39 -27.30 38.84 -5.45
C ASP A 39 -26.28 39.41 -4.46
N ILE A 40 -25.33 38.58 -4.07
CA ILE A 40 -24.19 38.93 -3.22
C ILE A 40 -23.30 40.00 -3.87
N THR A 41 -22.97 39.82 -5.14
CA THR A 41 -22.08 40.72 -5.87
C THR A 41 -22.76 42.06 -6.12
N ASN A 42 -24.07 42.03 -6.40
CA ASN A 42 -24.91 43.21 -6.56
C ASN A 42 -25.11 43.98 -5.25
N ALA A 43 -25.24 43.28 -4.11
CA ALA A 43 -25.34 43.92 -2.79
C ALA A 43 -24.08 44.72 -2.43
N ARG A 44 -22.87 44.22 -2.75
CA ARG A 44 -21.61 44.97 -2.53
C ARG A 44 -21.56 46.25 -3.35
N ARG A 45 -21.97 46.19 -4.63
CA ARG A 45 -22.11 47.38 -5.49
C ARG A 45 -23.14 48.36 -4.95
N TYR A 46 -24.29 47.85 -4.48
CA TYR A 46 -25.36 48.68 -3.95
C TYR A 46 -24.91 49.47 -2.71
N ILE A 47 -24.22 48.80 -1.76
CA ILE A 47 -23.67 49.45 -0.56
C ILE A 47 -22.60 50.49 -0.92
N ALA A 48 -21.70 50.18 -1.88
CA ALA A 48 -20.68 51.11 -2.34
C ALA A 48 -21.31 52.37 -2.95
N ASN A 49 -22.30 52.20 -3.83
CA ASN A 49 -23.02 53.30 -4.47
C ASN A 49 -23.77 54.16 -3.43
N LEU A 50 -24.44 53.56 -2.45
CA LEU A 50 -25.10 54.29 -1.37
C LEU A 50 -24.11 55.11 -0.53
N THR A 51 -22.94 54.56 -0.24
CA THR A 51 -21.87 55.24 0.52
C THR A 51 -21.30 56.42 -0.28
N GLU A 52 -21.11 56.22 -1.58
CA GLU A 52 -20.62 57.25 -2.51
C GLU A 52 -21.64 58.39 -2.68
N CYS A 53 -22.93 58.07 -2.85
CA CYS A 53 -24.01 59.05 -2.92
C CYS A 53 -24.17 59.88 -1.63
N LYS A 54 -23.93 59.27 -0.46
CA LYS A 54 -23.91 59.99 0.84
C LYS A 54 -22.76 60.99 0.92
N ASN A 55 -21.59 60.64 0.38
CA ASN A 55 -20.38 61.47 0.44
C ASN A 55 -20.39 62.64 -0.56
N LEU A 56 -21.06 62.48 -1.71
CA LEU A 56 -21.06 63.47 -2.81
C LEU A 56 -22.22 64.47 -2.77
N SER A 57 -23.24 64.26 -1.93
CA SER A 57 -24.43 65.12 -1.92
C SER A 57 -24.36 66.23 -0.87
N SER A 58 -24.32 67.50 -1.32
CA SER A 58 -24.60 68.67 -0.47
C SER A 58 -26.11 68.92 -0.23
N ARG A 59 -26.99 68.05 -0.78
CA ARG A 59 -28.46 68.17 -0.67
C ARG A 59 -29.06 67.06 0.22
N PRO A 60 -30.05 67.37 1.06
CA PRO A 60 -30.52 66.50 2.15
C PRO A 60 -31.45 65.34 1.72
N GLN A 61 -31.41 64.86 0.48
CA GLN A 61 -32.48 64.01 -0.06
C GLN A 61 -32.08 62.60 -0.55
N ILE A 62 -30.94 62.03 -0.11
CA ILE A 62 -30.32 60.92 -0.89
C ILE A 62 -30.15 59.58 -0.15
N ALA A 63 -30.37 59.46 1.16
CA ALA A 63 -30.52 58.15 1.82
C ALA A 63 -31.28 58.30 3.13
N THR A 64 -32.38 57.57 3.31
CA THR A 64 -33.11 57.59 4.58
C THR A 64 -32.42 56.71 5.61
N ALA A 65 -32.67 56.95 6.90
CA ALA A 65 -32.16 56.07 7.97
C ALA A 65 -32.59 54.60 7.76
N GLU A 66 -33.77 54.39 7.17
CA GLU A 66 -34.30 53.07 6.85
C GLU A 66 -33.50 52.35 5.73
N ASP A 67 -32.95 53.10 4.78
CA ASP A 67 -32.08 52.56 3.72
C ASP A 67 -30.72 52.12 4.27
N ILE A 68 -30.20 52.88 5.25
CA ILE A 68 -28.97 52.52 5.97
C ILE A 68 -29.19 51.23 6.77
N THR A 69 -30.27 51.15 7.56
CA THR A 69 -30.59 49.94 8.34
C THR A 69 -30.78 48.72 7.44
N ARG A 70 -31.46 48.87 6.29
CA ARG A 70 -31.60 47.79 5.31
C ARG A 70 -30.25 47.36 4.74
N ALA A 71 -29.39 48.31 4.35
CA ALA A 71 -28.06 48.02 3.85
C ALA A 71 -27.19 47.28 4.89
N GLU A 72 -27.29 47.64 6.17
CA GLU A 72 -26.61 46.94 7.26
C GLU A 72 -27.12 45.51 7.46
N ILE A 73 -28.44 45.31 7.45
CA ILE A 73 -29.04 43.96 7.52
C ILE A 73 -28.58 43.10 6.34
N TYR A 74 -28.55 43.65 5.13
CA TYR A 74 -28.07 42.95 3.95
C TYR A 74 -26.58 42.61 4.02
N LYS A 75 -25.75 43.55 4.48
CA LYS A 75 -24.32 43.33 4.72
C LYS A 75 -24.12 42.16 5.69
N HIS A 76 -24.85 42.17 6.81
CA HIS A 76 -24.75 41.11 7.81
C HIS A 76 -25.16 39.75 7.24
N LYS A 77 -26.29 39.68 6.51
CA LYS A 77 -26.72 38.45 5.82
C LYS A 77 -25.67 37.93 4.86
N TYR A 78 -25.01 38.82 4.10
CA TYR A 78 -23.94 38.44 3.21
C TYR A 78 -22.72 37.88 3.95
N GLU A 79 -22.29 38.54 5.03
CA GLU A 79 -21.14 38.11 5.83
C GLU A 79 -21.37 36.72 6.43
N VAL A 80 -22.58 36.44 6.92
CA VAL A 80 -22.96 35.11 7.43
C VAL A 80 -22.86 34.05 6.33
N VAL A 81 -23.49 34.27 5.17
CA VAL A 81 -23.46 33.30 4.05
C VAL A 81 -22.03 33.09 3.53
N ARG A 82 -21.24 34.15 3.42
CA ARG A 82 -19.83 34.06 3.00
C ARG A 82 -19.03 33.20 3.97
N ASP A 83 -19.22 33.40 5.26
CA ASP A 83 -18.51 32.66 6.29
C ASP A 83 -18.96 31.19 6.35
N GLU A 84 -20.25 30.90 6.11
CA GLU A 84 -20.76 29.54 5.94
C GLU A 84 -20.12 28.83 4.74
N ILE A 85 -20.08 29.48 3.56
CA ILE A 85 -19.42 28.94 2.36
C ILE A 85 -17.94 28.69 2.63
N ARG A 86 -17.27 29.61 3.32
CA ARG A 86 -15.85 29.47 3.68
C ARG A 86 -15.64 28.24 4.57
N ARG A 87 -16.46 28.07 5.61
CA ARG A 87 -16.39 26.90 6.51
C ARG A 87 -16.66 25.59 5.75
N ALA A 88 -17.69 25.56 4.90
CA ALA A 88 -18.00 24.38 4.09
C ALA A 88 -16.84 24.00 3.15
N MET A 89 -16.19 24.98 2.54
CA MET A 89 -15.01 24.74 1.69
C MET A 89 -13.79 24.26 2.49
N GLU A 90 -13.59 24.79 3.70
CA GLU A 90 -12.52 24.34 4.60
C GLU A 90 -12.76 22.89 5.06
N GLU A 91 -14.01 22.54 5.37
CA GLU A 91 -14.43 21.19 5.74
C GLU A 91 -14.25 20.20 4.58
N LEU A 92 -14.73 20.53 3.38
CA LEU A 92 -14.53 19.70 2.18
C LEU A 92 -13.02 19.48 1.90
N ARG A 93 -12.20 20.52 2.03
CA ARG A 93 -10.73 20.38 1.89
C ARG A 93 -10.12 19.50 2.98
N ARG A 94 -10.63 19.56 4.21
CA ARG A 94 -10.19 18.70 5.31
C ARG A 94 -10.54 17.25 5.02
N GLU A 95 -11.78 16.97 4.61
CA GLU A 95 -12.24 15.64 4.24
C GLU A 95 -11.46 15.05 3.08
N MET A 96 -11.25 15.82 2.01
CA MET A 96 -10.45 15.38 0.87
C MET A 96 -9.02 15.02 1.27
N ARG A 97 -8.38 15.80 2.16
CA ARG A 97 -7.05 15.49 2.69
C ARG A 97 -7.06 14.20 3.52
N GLN A 98 -8.07 14.01 4.36
CA GLN A 98 -8.19 12.79 5.17
C GLN A 98 -8.44 11.56 4.29
N SER A 99 -9.32 11.66 3.30
CA SER A 99 -9.60 10.58 2.35
C SER A 99 -8.34 10.20 1.55
N MET A 100 -7.58 11.18 1.04
CA MET A 100 -6.31 10.90 0.36
C MET A 100 -5.28 10.25 1.27
N GLU A 101 -5.22 10.64 2.54
CA GLU A 101 -4.30 10.06 3.52
C GLU A 101 -4.66 8.60 3.83
N VAL A 102 -5.95 8.29 4.01
CA VAL A 102 -6.43 6.91 4.19
C VAL A 102 -6.09 6.07 2.96
N HIS A 103 -6.42 6.55 1.77
CA HIS A 103 -6.14 5.83 0.53
C HIS A 103 -4.64 5.58 0.31
N ARG A 104 -3.78 6.54 0.65
CA ARG A 104 -2.31 6.36 0.60
C ARG A 104 -1.83 5.30 1.57
N ARG A 105 -2.41 5.22 2.78
CA ARG A 105 -2.06 4.19 3.77
C ARG A 105 -2.48 2.81 3.30
N GLU A 106 -3.70 2.66 2.81
CA GLU A 106 -4.22 1.40 2.25
C GLU A 106 -3.36 0.92 1.08
N MET A 107 -3.00 1.81 0.15
CA MET A 107 -2.13 1.48 -0.98
C MET A 107 -0.75 1.03 -0.52
N ARG A 108 -0.14 1.68 0.49
CA ARG A 108 1.14 1.24 1.05
C ARG A 108 1.04 -0.13 1.70
N GLN A 109 -0.02 -0.39 2.45
CA GLN A 109 -0.24 -1.69 3.10
C GLN A 109 -0.43 -2.79 2.06
N SER A 110 -1.27 -2.56 1.06
CA SER A 110 -1.51 -3.50 -0.04
C SER A 110 -0.23 -3.80 -0.83
N MET A 111 0.58 -2.77 -1.13
CA MET A 111 1.87 -2.96 -1.81
C MET A 111 2.85 -3.78 -0.97
N GLU A 112 2.89 -3.57 0.34
CA GLU A 112 3.75 -4.32 1.26
C GLU A 112 3.31 -5.78 1.38
N GLU A 113 2.00 -6.03 1.46
CA GLU A 113 1.43 -7.38 1.46
C GLU A 113 1.77 -8.11 0.16
N HIS A 114 1.52 -7.48 -1.00
CA HIS A 114 1.85 -8.06 -2.29
C HIS A 114 3.36 -8.35 -2.42
N ARG A 115 4.21 -7.46 -1.91
CA ARG A 115 5.67 -7.69 -1.89
C ARG A 115 6.05 -8.92 -1.06
N ARG A 116 5.37 -9.16 0.07
CA ARG A 116 5.60 -10.36 0.89
C ARG A 116 5.16 -11.62 0.17
N GLU A 117 3.98 -11.61 -0.46
CA GLU A 117 3.48 -12.73 -1.25
C GLU A 117 4.44 -13.09 -2.39
N VAL A 118 4.88 -12.09 -3.16
CA VAL A 118 5.85 -12.30 -4.25
C VAL A 118 7.15 -12.86 -3.70
N ARG A 119 7.67 -12.34 -2.59
CA ARG A 119 8.89 -12.86 -1.97
C ARG A 119 8.72 -14.33 -1.55
N GLN A 120 7.61 -14.68 -0.90
CA GLN A 120 7.32 -16.05 -0.50
C GLN A 120 7.18 -16.98 -1.71
N SER A 121 6.53 -16.51 -2.77
CA SER A 121 6.37 -17.26 -4.03
C SER A 121 7.72 -17.53 -4.69
N VAL A 122 8.60 -16.52 -4.78
CA VAL A 122 9.95 -16.68 -5.31
C VAL A 122 10.74 -17.69 -4.49
N VAL A 123 10.75 -17.56 -3.16
CA VAL A 123 11.46 -18.49 -2.27
C VAL A 123 10.95 -19.92 -2.46
N ALA A 124 9.63 -20.12 -2.47
CA ALA A 124 9.01 -21.43 -2.70
C ALA A 124 9.40 -22.04 -4.05
N ALA A 125 9.54 -21.22 -5.10
CA ALA A 125 9.97 -21.66 -6.42
C ALA A 125 11.48 -21.96 -6.50
N THR A 126 12.32 -21.21 -5.79
CA THR A 126 13.78 -21.38 -5.83
C THR A 126 14.30 -22.50 -4.95
N ASN A 127 13.62 -22.81 -3.83
CA ASN A 127 14.08 -23.82 -2.87
C ASN A 127 14.29 -25.21 -3.50
N PRO A 128 13.38 -25.75 -4.33
CA PRO A 128 13.61 -27.03 -5.02
C PRO A 128 14.83 -27.00 -5.94
N VAL A 129 15.05 -25.89 -6.65
CA VAL A 129 16.20 -25.73 -7.55
C VAL A 129 17.51 -25.75 -6.76
N LEU A 130 17.56 -25.01 -5.66
CA LEU A 130 18.71 -25.01 -4.75
C LEU A 130 18.99 -26.42 -4.25
N ILE A 131 17.98 -27.11 -3.70
CA ILE A 131 18.13 -28.47 -3.18
C ILE A 131 18.69 -29.43 -4.25
N VAL A 132 18.13 -29.41 -5.46
CA VAL A 132 18.59 -30.27 -6.56
C VAL A 132 20.01 -29.93 -6.97
N SER A 133 20.36 -28.64 -7.08
CA SER A 133 21.71 -28.21 -7.45
C SER A 133 22.76 -28.60 -6.40
N THR A 134 22.46 -28.42 -5.11
CA THR A 134 23.34 -28.80 -4.00
C THR A 134 23.53 -30.31 -3.95
N ARG A 135 22.47 -31.10 -4.15
CA ARG A 135 22.57 -32.56 -4.25
C ARG A 135 23.45 -32.99 -5.41
N ALA A 136 23.23 -32.43 -6.60
CA ALA A 136 24.02 -32.75 -7.79
C ALA A 136 25.50 -32.41 -7.61
N TYR A 137 25.78 -31.26 -6.99
CA TYR A 137 27.13 -30.87 -6.60
C TYR A 137 27.74 -31.88 -5.63
N ASN A 138 27.04 -32.23 -4.56
CA ASN A 138 27.49 -33.19 -3.55
C ASN A 138 27.73 -34.59 -4.13
N THR A 139 26.91 -35.03 -5.09
CA THR A 139 27.16 -36.27 -5.84
C THR A 139 28.52 -36.23 -6.56
N GLY A 140 28.88 -35.09 -7.15
CA GLY A 140 30.17 -34.88 -7.80
C GLY A 140 31.37 -34.82 -6.84
N CYS A 141 31.14 -34.60 -5.55
CA CYS A 141 32.20 -34.53 -4.52
C CYS A 141 32.66 -35.92 -4.04
N GLY A 142 31.94 -37.01 -4.37
CA GLY A 142 32.29 -38.35 -3.93
C GLY A 142 32.22 -38.50 -2.41
N THR A 143 33.34 -38.84 -1.76
CA THR A 143 33.43 -38.99 -0.29
C THR A 143 33.61 -37.67 0.46
N GLY A 144 33.82 -36.56 -0.26
CA GLY A 144 34.10 -35.27 0.36
C GLY A 144 35.56 -35.08 0.79
N ALA A 145 36.44 -36.07 0.56
CA ALA A 145 37.85 -36.01 0.99
C ALA A 145 38.67 -34.95 0.23
N HIS A 146 38.38 -34.74 -1.06
CA HIS A 146 39.09 -33.77 -1.90
C HIS A 146 38.31 -32.47 -2.12
N ARG A 147 36.98 -32.53 -1.95
CA ARG A 147 36.08 -31.40 -2.14
C ARG A 147 34.93 -31.51 -1.16
N GLN A 148 34.80 -30.53 -0.27
CA GLN A 148 33.74 -30.54 0.72
C GLN A 148 32.36 -30.44 0.08
N TYR A 149 31.38 -31.06 0.73
CA TYR A 149 29.97 -30.92 0.38
C TYR A 149 29.50 -29.49 0.62
N ASP A 150 28.62 -29.05 -0.26
CA ASP A 150 27.84 -27.85 -0.04
C ASP A 150 26.71 -28.13 0.96
N ILE A 151 26.43 -27.15 1.81
CA ILE A 151 25.55 -27.32 2.97
C ILE A 151 24.11 -27.22 2.49
N LEU A 152 23.35 -28.28 2.68
CA LEU A 152 21.93 -28.27 2.35
C LEU A 152 21.15 -27.61 3.51
N PRO A 153 20.54 -26.42 3.30
CA PRO A 153 19.78 -25.74 4.35
C PRO A 153 18.49 -26.50 4.68
N PHE A 154 17.97 -26.27 5.88
CA PHE A 154 16.63 -26.68 6.27
C PHE A 154 15.59 -25.68 5.76
N ILE A 155 14.39 -26.16 5.47
CA ILE A 155 13.24 -25.32 5.13
C ILE A 155 12.33 -25.27 6.36
N ILE A 156 12.42 -24.20 7.14
CA ILE A 156 11.60 -24.00 8.35
C ILE A 156 10.70 -22.80 8.08
N GLU A 157 9.38 -23.03 8.08
CA GLU A 157 8.38 -21.98 7.82
C GLU A 157 8.58 -21.25 6.47
N GLY A 158 9.17 -21.94 5.49
CA GLY A 158 9.48 -21.40 4.17
C GLY A 158 10.82 -20.65 4.09
N GLU A 159 11.53 -20.45 5.20
CA GLU A 159 12.86 -19.86 5.22
C GLU A 159 13.96 -20.91 5.18
N LEU A 160 15.07 -20.56 4.53
CA LEU A 160 16.28 -21.38 4.48
C LEU A 160 17.13 -21.12 5.72
N VAL A 161 17.27 -22.14 6.56
CA VAL A 161 18.03 -22.07 7.81
C VAL A 161 19.20 -23.04 7.75
N ASN A 162 20.41 -22.53 7.95
CA ASN A 162 21.59 -23.40 8.00
C ASN A 162 21.60 -24.25 9.28
N PRO A 163 22.17 -25.47 9.24
CA PRO A 163 22.11 -26.37 10.39
C PRO A 163 22.83 -25.87 11.65
N ASP A 164 23.87 -25.07 11.49
CA ASP A 164 24.62 -24.43 12.58
C ASP A 164 23.86 -23.28 13.25
N ALA A 165 22.86 -22.70 12.58
CA ALA A 165 22.02 -21.65 13.12
C ALA A 165 20.88 -22.17 14.02
N ILE A 166 20.58 -23.47 13.98
CA ILE A 166 19.55 -24.09 14.84
C ILE A 166 20.06 -24.16 16.28
N LYS A 167 19.15 -24.11 17.27
CA LYS A 167 19.49 -24.31 18.69
C LYS A 167 18.93 -25.65 19.19
N PRO A 168 19.77 -26.56 19.74
CA PRO A 168 21.24 -26.53 19.72
C PRO A 168 21.81 -26.71 18.29
N PRO A 169 23.01 -26.18 18.00
CA PRO A 169 23.59 -26.22 16.65
C PRO A 169 23.83 -27.66 16.22
N LEU A 170 23.60 -27.93 14.93
CA LEU A 170 23.93 -29.21 14.32
C LEU A 170 25.27 -29.13 13.58
N PRO A 171 26.08 -30.21 13.59
CA PRO A 171 27.36 -30.22 12.91
C PRO A 171 27.19 -30.18 11.40
N LEU A 172 27.88 -29.28 10.70
CA LEU A 172 27.76 -29.13 9.25
C LEU A 172 28.24 -30.39 8.51
N LEU A 173 27.41 -30.92 7.62
CA LEU A 173 27.65 -32.18 6.90
C LEU A 173 28.56 -31.96 5.69
N THR A 174 29.84 -31.66 5.92
CA THR A 174 30.80 -31.26 4.87
C THR A 174 31.57 -32.42 4.24
N SER A 175 31.54 -33.62 4.83
CA SER A 175 32.19 -34.82 4.29
C SER A 175 31.48 -36.10 4.72
N PHE A 176 31.84 -37.21 4.08
CA PHE A 176 31.32 -38.53 4.42
C PHE A 176 31.61 -38.92 5.89
N ASP A 177 32.83 -38.67 6.34
CA ASP A 177 33.27 -39.02 7.70
C ASP A 177 32.47 -38.25 8.77
N VAL A 178 32.13 -36.99 8.50
CA VAL A 178 31.29 -36.19 9.40
C VAL A 178 29.89 -36.78 9.51
N ILE A 179 29.31 -37.22 8.39
CA ILE A 179 27.99 -37.86 8.36
C ILE A 179 28.00 -39.17 9.15
N ASP A 180 29.03 -40.02 8.96
CA ASP A 180 29.14 -41.29 9.68
C ASP A 180 29.45 -41.13 11.18
N GLY A 181 30.08 -40.01 11.54
CA GLY A 181 30.39 -39.62 12.92
C GLY A 181 29.23 -39.01 13.71
N LEU A 182 28.08 -38.71 13.08
CA LEU A 182 26.93 -38.10 13.77
C LEU A 182 26.44 -38.97 14.93
N ASN A 183 26.22 -38.45 16.13
CA ASN A 183 25.54 -39.26 17.16
C ASN A 183 24.06 -39.53 16.76
N ASP A 184 23.41 -40.52 17.36
CA ASP A 184 22.05 -40.92 16.99
C ASP A 184 21.02 -39.79 17.17
N ASN A 185 21.23 -38.90 18.15
CA ASN A 185 20.36 -37.75 18.39
C ASN A 185 20.46 -36.71 17.26
N ASP A 186 21.67 -36.33 16.86
CA ASP A 186 21.88 -35.39 15.75
C ASP A 186 21.43 -35.98 14.42
N LEU A 187 21.63 -37.29 14.21
CA LEU A 187 21.11 -38.01 13.05
C LEU A 187 19.57 -37.95 12.98
N ASP A 188 18.89 -38.25 14.09
CA ASP A 188 17.42 -38.18 14.15
C ASP A 188 16.92 -36.74 13.94
N ARG A 189 17.62 -35.74 14.48
CA ARG A 189 17.31 -34.32 14.25
C ARG A 189 17.47 -33.94 12.78
N TYR A 190 18.55 -34.36 12.11
CA TYR A 190 18.74 -34.13 10.68
C TYR A 190 17.63 -34.76 9.84
N LEU A 191 17.30 -36.01 10.11
CA LEU A 191 16.22 -36.70 9.39
C LEU A 191 14.87 -36.02 9.60
N TRP A 192 14.58 -35.59 10.83
CA TRP A 192 13.35 -34.86 11.16
C TRP A 192 13.28 -33.50 10.45
N GLN A 193 14.34 -32.69 10.51
CA GLN A 193 14.38 -31.36 9.89
C GLN A 193 14.29 -31.41 8.36
N TYR A 194 14.89 -32.42 7.72
CA TYR A 194 14.75 -32.61 6.27
C TYR A 194 13.41 -33.26 5.86
N GLY A 195 12.53 -33.59 6.81
CA GLY A 195 11.28 -34.28 6.55
C GLY A 195 11.47 -35.69 5.98
N ILE A 196 12.62 -36.32 6.23
CA ILE A 196 12.92 -37.68 5.79
C ILE A 196 12.18 -38.62 6.73
N ARG A 197 11.29 -39.46 6.19
CA ARG A 197 10.54 -40.41 7.02
C ARG A 197 11.50 -41.44 7.63
N PHE A 198 11.43 -41.67 8.93
CA PHE A 198 12.15 -42.75 9.62
C PHE A 198 11.36 -43.23 10.85
N HIS A 199 11.68 -44.44 11.33
CA HIS A 199 11.20 -44.93 12.62
C HIS A 199 12.35 -44.85 13.62
N HIS A 200 12.05 -44.51 14.88
CA HIS A 200 13.08 -44.43 15.93
C HIS A 200 13.86 -45.74 16.09
N ASN A 201 13.20 -46.89 15.87
CA ASN A 201 13.78 -48.23 15.95
C ASN A 201 14.55 -48.66 14.69
N HIS A 202 14.65 -47.82 13.65
CA HIS A 202 15.50 -48.14 12.51
C HIS A 202 16.95 -48.26 12.93
N ARG A 203 17.63 -49.28 12.37
CA ARG A 203 19.09 -49.41 12.52
C ARG A 203 19.76 -48.13 12.02
N ARG A 204 20.77 -47.68 12.76
CA ARG A 204 21.59 -46.51 12.45
C ARG A 204 22.08 -46.49 11.00
N THR A 205 22.49 -47.65 10.46
CA THR A 205 22.93 -47.79 9.06
C THR A 205 21.86 -47.37 8.05
N ILE A 206 20.59 -47.72 8.29
CA ILE A 206 19.47 -47.34 7.41
C ILE A 206 19.21 -45.84 7.51
N LYS A 207 19.27 -45.27 8.72
CA LYS A 207 19.11 -43.83 8.96
C LYS A 207 20.20 -43.03 8.23
N LEU A 208 21.46 -43.43 8.38
CA LEU A 208 22.61 -42.82 7.69
C LEU A 208 22.47 -42.95 6.18
N GLN A 209 22.09 -44.11 5.67
CA GLN A 209 21.90 -44.32 4.23
C GLN A 209 20.83 -43.37 3.66
N ARG A 210 19.68 -43.23 4.33
CA ARG A 210 18.64 -42.28 3.92
C ARG A 210 19.11 -40.83 3.96
N LEU A 211 19.89 -40.45 4.97
CA LEU A 211 20.47 -39.12 5.05
C LEU A 211 21.45 -38.87 3.89
N LYS A 212 22.35 -39.83 3.61
CA LYS A 212 23.32 -39.77 2.50
C LYS A 212 22.62 -39.65 1.15
N GLU A 213 21.60 -40.48 0.89
CA GLU A 213 20.78 -40.41 -0.32
C GLU A 213 20.11 -39.03 -0.47
N HIS A 214 19.54 -38.49 0.62
CA HIS A 214 18.95 -37.16 0.61
C HIS A 214 19.96 -36.05 0.32
N LEU A 215 21.21 -36.19 0.76
CA LEU A 215 22.27 -35.22 0.50
C LEU A 215 22.89 -35.36 -0.89
N GLY A 216 22.50 -36.37 -1.67
CA GLY A 216 23.08 -36.68 -2.97
C GLY A 216 24.40 -37.45 -2.88
N VAL A 217 24.71 -38.06 -1.74
CA VAL A 217 25.94 -38.83 -1.54
C VAL A 217 25.67 -40.29 -1.89
N VAL A 218 26.14 -40.72 -3.06
CA VAL A 218 25.99 -42.12 -3.51
C VAL A 218 27.20 -42.93 -3.04
N VAL A 219 26.97 -43.88 -2.13
CA VAL A 219 27.97 -44.88 -1.76
C VAL A 219 27.90 -46.00 -2.77
N ASN A 220 28.86 -46.05 -3.69
CA ASN A 220 29.05 -47.23 -4.51
C ASN A 220 29.64 -48.33 -3.61
N GLU A 221 28.79 -49.04 -2.86
CA GLU A 221 29.20 -50.16 -1.99
C GLU A 221 29.77 -51.34 -2.78
N SER A 222 29.42 -51.42 -4.06
CA SER A 222 30.19 -52.21 -5.02
C SER A 222 31.34 -51.33 -5.48
N GLY A 223 32.59 -51.76 -5.26
CA GLY A 223 33.82 -51.22 -5.86
C GLY A 223 33.83 -51.37 -7.40
N CYS A 224 32.72 -51.00 -8.02
CA CYS A 224 32.44 -51.06 -9.43
C CYS A 224 33.14 -49.85 -10.02
N LYS A 225 34.32 -50.13 -10.57
CA LYS A 225 35.00 -49.39 -11.63
C LYS A 225 33.97 -48.54 -12.38
N ILE A 226 33.89 -47.25 -12.06
CA ILE A 226 33.27 -46.30 -12.98
C ILE A 226 34.16 -46.40 -14.22
N ALA A 227 33.67 -47.14 -15.21
CA ALA A 227 34.20 -47.13 -16.55
C ALA A 227 34.34 -45.65 -16.89
N GLN A 228 35.58 -45.25 -17.18
CA GLN A 228 35.89 -43.93 -17.71
C GLN A 228 34.82 -43.60 -18.74
N VAL A 229 34.06 -42.54 -18.48
CA VAL A 229 33.17 -41.97 -19.48
C VAL A 229 34.08 -41.60 -20.64
N THR A 230 34.06 -42.47 -21.65
CA THR A 230 34.66 -42.26 -22.95
C THR A 230 34.31 -40.84 -23.38
N ARG A 231 35.35 -40.02 -23.55
CA ARG A 231 35.25 -38.69 -24.17
C ARG A 231 34.32 -38.80 -25.38
N CYS A 232 33.17 -38.15 -25.31
CA CYS A 232 32.42 -37.85 -26.53
C CYS A 232 33.31 -36.96 -27.39
N GLY A 233 33.34 -37.32 -28.67
CA GLY A 233 34.34 -36.91 -29.63
C GLY A 233 34.39 -35.41 -29.89
N ASP A 234 35.57 -35.04 -30.36
CA ASP A 234 35.89 -33.82 -31.06
C ASP A 234 34.82 -33.50 -32.11
N TYR A 235 34.29 -32.28 -32.04
CA TYR A 235 33.72 -31.54 -33.16
C TYR A 235 34.45 -30.21 -33.27
#